data_AF-A0A4R9JPA2-F1
#
_entry.id   AF-A0A4R9JPA2-F1
#
_cell.length_a   1.000
_cell.length_b   1.000
_cell.length_c   1.000
_cell.angle_alpha   90.00
_cell.angle_beta   90.00
_cell.angle_gamma   90.00
#
_symmetry.space_group_name_H-M   'P 1'
#
loop_
_entity.id
_entity.type
_entity.pdbx_description
1 polymer ?
#
loop_
_entity_poly.entity_id
_entity_poly.type
_entity_poly.pdbx_seq_one_letter_code
_entity_poly.pdbx_strand_id
1 'polypeptide(L)'
;MQKVSTIVQRTGLIRDLFISPMSAFESYFHKADLGGRDLWLCHLQLMLLAPLAKFFGNCIQILIFKVTFVEEETKLTYTQGVGTVFFFYLGFYFVVRLVDSFRMYHQMRDRTKDWEGPEPHVFIISFLAFTATSIFWIFPAPIPLFMLAVGFLYSLHLSYFYLSIRRAWTSFDFLFFLMKVVLFFLVLLSIPLFLYNLVRTVLF
;
A
#
# COMPACT_ATOMS: atom_id res chain seq x y z
N MET A 1 23.47 15.00 19.88
CA MET A 1 22.85 13.85 19.19
C MET A 1 23.57 13.61 17.87
N GLN A 2 24.19 12.45 17.67
CA GLN A 2 24.76 12.09 16.36
C GLN A 2 23.61 11.95 15.35
N LYS A 3 23.72 12.66 14.22
CA LYS A 3 22.74 12.59 13.13
C LYS A 3 22.88 11.24 12.45
N VAL A 4 22.09 10.25 12.87
CA VAL A 4 22.05 8.94 12.22
C VAL A 4 21.64 9.13 10.76
N SER A 5 22.37 8.51 9.83
CA SER A 5 22.08 8.62 8.39
C SER A 5 20.65 8.16 8.10
N THR A 6 19.91 8.94 7.30
CA THR A 6 18.55 8.61 6.87
C THR A 6 18.47 7.25 6.16
N ILE A 7 19.56 6.83 5.50
CA ILE A 7 19.68 5.50 4.89
C ILE A 7 19.55 4.40 5.95
N VAL A 8 20.28 4.54 7.06
CA VAL A 8 20.28 3.55 8.15
C VAL A 8 18.91 3.46 8.80
N GLN A 9 18.22 4.59 8.96
CA GLN A 9 16.86 4.63 9.50
C GLN A 9 15.85 3.97 8.55
N ARG A 10 15.92 4.22 7.24
CA ARG A 10 15.04 3.56 6.25
C ARG A 10 15.26 2.05 6.20
N THR A 11 16.52 1.61 6.15
CA THR A 11 16.84 0.18 6.15
C THR A 11 16.41 -0.49 7.45
N GLY A 12 16.57 0.20 8.59
CA GLY A 12 16.07 -0.26 9.90
C GLY A 12 14.55 -0.43 9.89
N LEU A 13 13.81 0.57 9.40
CA LEU A 13 12.35 0.51 9.29
C LEU A 13 11.89 -0.68 8.45
N ILE A 14 12.50 -0.89 7.27
CA ILE A 14 12.14 -2.03 6.40
C ILE A 14 12.47 -3.36 7.07
N ARG A 15 13.63 -3.47 7.72
CA ARG A 15 14.00 -4.69 8.45
C ARG A 15 13.01 -4.99 9.55
N ASP A 16 12.70 -4.00 10.38
CA ASP A 16 11.79 -4.15 11.50
C ASP A 16 10.36 -4.46 11.02
N LEU A 17 9.97 -3.96 9.84
CA LEU A 17 8.68 -4.27 9.20
C LEU A 17 8.50 -5.77 8.94
N PHE A 18 9.55 -6.46 8.49
CA PHE A 18 9.52 -7.91 8.26
C PHE A 18 9.59 -8.73 9.55
N ILE A 19 10.09 -8.15 10.65
CA ILE A 19 10.14 -8.81 11.97
C ILE A 19 8.78 -8.65 12.68
N SER A 20 8.31 -7.41 12.79
CA SER A 20 7.05 -7.06 13.42
C SER A 20 6.57 -5.71 12.86
N PRO A 21 5.56 -5.72 11.96
CA PRO A 21 5.11 -4.49 11.35
C PRO A 21 4.45 -3.53 12.37
N MET A 22 3.92 -4.04 13.49
CA MET A 22 3.50 -3.21 14.63
C MET A 22 4.66 -2.44 15.24
N SER A 23 5.78 -3.12 15.52
CA SER A 23 6.95 -2.48 16.13
C SER A 23 7.58 -1.44 15.19
N ALA A 24 7.61 -1.72 13.89
CA ALA A 24 8.07 -0.77 12.87
C ALA A 24 7.15 0.45 12.78
N PHE A 25 5.84 0.23 12.86
CA PHE A 25 4.82 1.26 12.89
C PHE A 25 4.99 2.19 14.11
N GLU A 26 5.06 1.62 15.31
CA GLU A 26 5.28 2.39 16.55
C GLU A 26 6.62 3.13 16.51
N SER A 27 7.70 2.45 16.08
CA SER A 27 9.03 3.05 15.97
C SER A 27 9.03 4.28 15.06
N TYR A 28 8.30 4.23 13.95
CA TYR A 28 8.16 5.38 13.06
C TYR A 28 7.56 6.59 13.78
N PHE A 29 6.43 6.41 14.47
CA PHE A 29 5.75 7.51 15.16
C PHE A 29 6.46 8.00 16.43
N HIS A 30 7.31 7.17 17.04
CA HIS A 30 8.00 7.51 18.28
C HIS A 30 9.45 7.97 18.09
N LYS A 31 10.12 7.62 16.98
CA LYS A 31 11.59 7.70 16.89
C LYS A 31 12.16 8.30 15.60
N ALA A 32 11.35 8.67 14.60
CA ALA A 32 11.88 8.94 13.25
C ALA A 32 11.59 10.36 12.70
N ASP A 33 12.65 11.10 12.37
CA ASP A 33 12.65 12.27 11.48
C ASP A 33 12.58 11.85 9.99
N LEU A 34 11.77 10.85 9.65
CA LEU A 34 11.61 10.42 8.25
C LEU A 34 10.59 11.33 7.56
N GLY A 35 11.02 12.01 6.49
CA GLY A 35 10.14 12.87 5.71
C GLY A 35 9.30 12.10 4.69
N GLY A 36 8.37 12.80 4.02
CA GLY A 36 7.54 12.20 2.98
C GLY A 36 8.33 11.59 1.81
N ARG A 37 9.50 12.14 1.48
CA ARG A 37 10.41 11.56 0.48
C ARG A 37 10.96 10.21 0.92
N ASP A 38 11.36 10.09 2.18
CA ASP A 38 11.93 8.85 2.71
C ASP A 38 10.89 7.74 2.77
N LEU A 39 9.66 8.08 3.18
CA LEU A 39 8.51 7.18 3.12
C LEU A 39 8.24 6.69 1.70
N TRP A 40 8.23 7.59 0.71
CA TRP A 40 8.10 7.20 -0.70
C TRP A 40 9.18 6.22 -1.12
N LEU A 41 10.44 6.46 -0.74
CA LEU A 41 11.54 5.54 -1.05
C LEU A 41 11.37 4.17 -0.39
N CYS A 42 10.86 4.11 0.84
CA CYS A 42 10.55 2.83 1.50
C CYS A 42 9.48 2.04 0.72
N HIS A 43 8.39 2.70 0.32
CA HIS A 43 7.37 2.08 -0.52
C HIS A 43 7.93 1.63 -1.86
N LEU A 44 8.73 2.47 -2.52
CA LEU A 44 9.34 2.14 -3.81
C LEU A 44 10.27 0.93 -3.69
N GLN A 45 11.07 0.83 -2.63
CA GLN A 45 11.92 -0.34 -2.37
C GLN A 45 11.08 -1.62 -2.23
N LEU A 46 9.99 -1.56 -1.45
CA LEU A 46 9.08 -2.70 -1.29
C LEU A 46 8.31 -3.01 -2.58
N MET A 47 7.91 -2.01 -3.37
CA MET A 47 7.26 -2.19 -4.68
C MET A 47 8.16 -2.92 -5.66
N LEU A 48 9.46 -2.57 -5.70
CA LEU A 48 10.43 -3.21 -6.58
C LEU A 48 10.68 -4.67 -6.22
N LEU A 49 10.39 -5.09 -4.97
CA LEU A 49 10.40 -6.51 -4.62
C LEU A 49 9.29 -7.30 -5.33
N ALA A 50 8.15 -6.68 -5.68
CA ALA A 50 7.05 -7.38 -6.34
C ALA A 50 7.45 -7.97 -7.72
N PRO A 51 7.98 -7.19 -8.68
CA PRO A 51 8.40 -7.74 -9.97
C PRO A 51 9.55 -8.73 -9.81
N LEU A 52 10.48 -8.50 -8.88
CA LEU A 52 11.58 -9.43 -8.60
C LEU A 52 11.05 -10.77 -8.08
N ALA A 53 10.23 -10.74 -7.02
CA ALA A 53 9.61 -11.92 -6.44
C ALA A 53 8.76 -12.65 -7.48
N LYS A 54 7.98 -11.92 -8.29
CA LYS A 54 7.16 -12.53 -9.35
C LYS A 54 8.01 -13.20 -10.43
N PHE A 55 9.10 -12.57 -10.86
CA PHE A 55 10.03 -13.17 -11.82
C PHE A 55 10.63 -14.47 -11.26
N PHE A 56 11.14 -14.46 -10.03
CA PHE A 56 11.68 -15.66 -9.39
C PHE A 56 10.60 -16.74 -9.19
N GLY A 57 9.39 -16.35 -8.77
CA GLY A 57 8.26 -17.26 -8.63
C GLY A 57 7.88 -17.93 -9.95
N ASN A 58 7.87 -17.18 -11.06
CA ASN A 58 7.63 -17.74 -12.38
C ASN A 58 8.76 -18.71 -12.79
N CYS A 59 10.02 -18.38 -12.53
CA CYS A 59 11.16 -19.28 -12.78
C CYS A 59 11.03 -20.59 -12.00
N ILE A 60 10.69 -20.52 -10.70
CA ILE A 60 10.47 -21.69 -9.85
C ILE A 60 9.32 -22.53 -10.40
N GLN A 61 8.19 -21.91 -10.74
CA GLN A 61 7.04 -22.61 -11.32
C GLN A 61 7.41 -23.32 -12.63
N ILE A 62 8.07 -22.62 -13.56
CA ILE A 62 8.49 -23.21 -14.83
C ILE A 62 9.40 -24.41 -14.59
N LEU A 63 10.35 -24.32 -13.66
CA LEU A 63 11.24 -25.45 -13.32
C LEU A 63 10.46 -26.63 -12.72
N ILE A 64 9.53 -26.38 -11.80
CA ILE A 64 8.71 -27.43 -11.19
C ILE A 64 7.82 -28.10 -12.25
N PHE A 65 7.03 -27.32 -12.98
CA PHE A 65 6.07 -27.82 -13.97
C PHE A 65 6.75 -28.52 -15.14
N LYS A 66 7.88 -27.99 -15.66
CA LYS A 66 8.65 -28.64 -16.73
C LYS A 66 9.26 -29.98 -16.31
N VAL A 67 9.51 -30.19 -15.02
CA VAL A 67 10.04 -31.45 -14.49
C VAL A 67 8.92 -32.45 -14.16
N THR A 68 7.68 -31.99 -13.92
CA THR A 68 6.57 -32.86 -13.50
C THR A 68 5.52 -33.17 -14.58
N PHE A 69 5.31 -32.30 -15.59
CA PHE A 69 4.27 -32.50 -16.60
C PHE A 69 4.81 -32.17 -18.00
N VAL A 70 4.85 -33.18 -18.87
CA VAL A 70 5.34 -33.08 -20.27
C VAL A 70 4.29 -32.43 -21.20
N GLU A 71 3.05 -32.31 -20.75
CA GLU A 71 1.90 -31.90 -21.57
C GLU A 71 1.03 -30.87 -20.84
N GLU A 72 1.39 -29.59 -20.86
CA GLU A 72 0.45 -28.51 -20.51
C GLU A 72 0.47 -27.40 -21.56
N GLU A 73 -0.71 -27.07 -22.09
CA GLU A 73 -0.97 -26.05 -23.12
C GLU A 73 -0.73 -24.60 -22.62
N THR A 74 -0.56 -24.39 -21.32
CA THR A 74 -0.28 -23.09 -20.74
C THR A 74 1.19 -22.70 -20.91
N LYS A 75 1.46 -21.84 -21.90
CA LYS A 75 2.78 -21.19 -22.08
C LYS A 75 3.09 -20.23 -20.93
N LEU A 76 3.54 -20.76 -19.80
CA LEU A 76 4.09 -19.98 -18.70
C LEU A 76 5.36 -19.25 -19.17
N THR A 77 5.35 -17.93 -19.07
CA THR A 77 6.50 -17.09 -19.42
C THR A 77 7.09 -16.45 -18.17
N TYR A 78 8.41 -16.35 -18.09
CA TYR A 78 9.10 -15.79 -16.91
C TYR A 78 8.72 -14.33 -16.62
N THR A 79 8.33 -13.55 -17.64
CA THR A 79 7.84 -12.15 -17.51
C THR A 79 6.35 -12.01 -17.22
N GLN A 80 5.61 -13.11 -17.17
CA GLN A 80 4.15 -13.07 -17.03
C GLN A 80 3.74 -12.35 -15.74
N GLY A 81 2.98 -11.25 -15.89
CA GLY A 81 2.46 -10.46 -14.78
C GLY A 81 3.49 -9.62 -14.01
N VAL A 82 4.78 -9.63 -14.39
CA VAL A 82 5.85 -8.88 -13.69
C VAL A 82 5.60 -7.37 -13.72
N GLY A 83 5.24 -6.82 -14.90
CA GLY A 83 4.89 -5.40 -15.01
C GLY A 83 3.58 -5.07 -14.27
N THR A 84 2.58 -5.95 -14.37
CA THR A 84 1.27 -5.77 -13.74
C THR A 84 1.39 -5.64 -12.22
N VAL A 85 2.21 -6.47 -11.56
CA VAL A 85 2.38 -6.39 -10.09
C VAL A 85 3.09 -5.10 -9.67
N PHE A 86 4.05 -4.60 -10.46
CA PHE A 86 4.70 -3.32 -10.18
C PHE A 86 3.71 -2.15 -10.27
N PHE A 87 2.95 -2.06 -11.38
CA PHE A 87 1.95 -1.00 -11.56
C PHE A 87 0.80 -1.11 -10.56
N PHE A 88 0.45 -2.31 -10.11
CA PHE A 88 -0.54 -2.51 -9.06
C PHE A 88 -0.12 -1.82 -7.75
N TYR A 89 1.08 -2.10 -7.22
CA TYR A 89 1.51 -1.44 -5.98
C TYR A 89 1.75 0.07 -6.18
N LEU A 90 2.25 0.49 -7.35
CA LEU A 90 2.41 1.90 -7.67
C LEU A 90 1.06 2.64 -7.63
N GLY A 91 0.05 2.11 -8.32
CA GLY A 91 -1.31 2.66 -8.30
C GLY A 91 -1.91 2.64 -6.89
N PHE A 92 -1.68 1.55 -6.15
CA PHE A 92 -2.15 1.43 -4.77
C PHE A 92 -1.54 2.50 -3.84
N TYR A 93 -0.26 2.83 -4.01
CA TYR A 93 0.36 3.93 -3.26
C TYR A 93 -0.30 5.27 -3.54
N PHE A 94 -0.64 5.56 -4.80
CA PHE A 94 -1.39 6.78 -5.13
C PHE A 94 -2.76 6.80 -4.46
N VAL A 95 -3.46 5.66 -4.43
CA VAL A 95 -4.74 5.52 -3.70
C VAL A 95 -4.54 5.86 -2.22
N VAL A 96 -3.58 5.22 -1.54
CA VAL A 96 -3.30 5.50 -0.11
C VAL A 96 -2.91 6.95 0.12
N ARG A 97 -2.12 7.56 -0.78
CA ARG A 97 -1.72 8.96 -0.69
C ARG A 97 -2.92 9.91 -0.80
N LEU A 98 -3.87 9.60 -1.67
CA LEU A 98 -5.12 10.34 -1.79
C LEU A 98 -6.01 10.16 -0.56
N VAL A 99 -6.09 8.96 0.01
CA VAL A 99 -6.81 8.70 1.29
C VAL A 99 -6.26 9.57 2.42
N ASP A 100 -4.93 9.57 2.59
CA ASP A 100 -4.29 10.38 3.62
C ASP A 100 -4.56 11.87 3.42
N SER A 101 -4.48 12.34 2.17
CA SER A 101 -4.78 13.72 1.81
C SER A 101 -6.23 14.07 2.11
N PHE A 102 -7.17 13.21 1.70
CA PHE A 102 -8.59 13.37 1.95
C PHE A 102 -8.91 13.47 3.46
N ARG A 103 -8.25 12.65 4.30
CA ARG A 103 -8.38 12.76 5.76
C ARG A 103 -7.97 14.14 6.27
N MET A 104 -6.82 14.64 5.84
CA MET A 104 -6.32 15.95 6.27
C MET A 104 -7.31 17.06 5.90
N TYR A 105 -7.83 17.06 4.67
CA TYR A 105 -8.80 18.07 4.22
C TYR A 105 -10.16 17.95 4.90
N HIS A 106 -10.64 16.73 5.18
CA HIS A 106 -11.91 16.54 5.89
C HIS A 106 -11.80 17.02 7.36
N GLN A 107 -10.61 16.93 7.95
CA GLN A 107 -10.39 17.40 9.31
C GLN A 107 -10.40 18.94 9.37
N MET A 108 -9.76 19.66 8.43
CA MET A 108 -9.60 21.14 8.40
C MET A 108 -10.87 22.02 8.43
N ARG A 109 -12.07 21.48 8.65
CA ARG A 109 -13.34 22.21 8.56
C ARG A 109 -13.67 23.08 9.79
N ASP A 110 -12.97 22.93 10.93
CA ASP A 110 -13.25 23.75 12.12
C ASP A 110 -12.18 24.83 12.33
N ARG A 111 -12.40 26.01 11.73
CA ARG A 111 -11.49 27.18 11.76
C ARG A 111 -11.47 27.91 13.11
N THR A 112 -12.20 27.43 14.11
CA THR A 112 -12.43 28.14 15.39
C THR A 112 -11.61 27.62 16.56
N LYS A 113 -10.80 26.57 16.38
CA LYS A 113 -9.93 26.01 17.42
C LYS A 113 -8.47 26.17 17.02
N ASP A 114 -7.60 26.42 18.01
CA ASP A 114 -6.15 26.34 17.87
C ASP A 114 -5.79 24.94 17.35
N TRP A 115 -5.56 24.86 16.05
CA TRP A 115 -5.47 23.60 15.33
C TRP A 115 -4.01 23.15 15.31
N GLU A 116 -3.68 22.13 16.09
CA GLU A 116 -2.49 21.31 15.81
C GLU A 116 -2.77 20.48 14.55
N GLY A 117 -2.06 20.78 13.46
CA GLY A 117 -2.20 20.18 12.12
C GLY A 117 -2.50 18.67 12.17
N PRO A 118 -3.33 18.10 11.28
CA PRO A 118 -3.50 16.66 11.25
C PRO A 118 -2.12 16.02 11.02
N GLU A 119 -1.76 15.03 11.84
CA GLU A 119 -0.46 14.36 11.72
C GLU A 119 -0.32 13.79 10.30
N PRO A 120 0.75 14.13 9.58
CA PRO A 120 0.86 13.73 8.19
C PRO A 120 1.18 12.22 8.10
N HIS A 121 0.70 11.57 7.04
CA HIS A 121 1.13 10.23 6.61
C HIS A 121 0.61 9.00 7.36
N VAL A 122 -0.43 9.09 8.20
CA VAL A 122 -0.98 7.93 8.95
C VAL A 122 -1.21 6.71 8.06
N PHE A 123 -2.00 6.86 7.00
CA PHE A 123 -2.30 5.74 6.11
C PHE A 123 -1.07 5.30 5.31
N ILE A 124 -0.25 6.23 4.82
CA ILE A 124 0.99 5.88 4.11
C ILE A 124 1.89 4.99 4.97
N ILE A 125 2.09 5.34 6.23
CA ILE A 125 2.95 4.56 7.15
C ILE A 125 2.32 3.20 7.45
N SER A 126 1.02 3.15 7.80
CA SER A 126 0.34 1.90 8.09
C SER A 126 0.39 0.91 6.92
N PHE A 127 0.28 1.41 5.68
CA PHE A 127 0.27 0.61 4.47
C PHE A 127 1.68 0.19 3.97
N LEU A 128 2.75 0.49 4.72
CA LEU A 128 4.03 -0.20 4.52
C LEU A 128 3.87 -1.70 4.73
N ALA A 129 3.07 -2.13 5.71
CA ALA A 129 2.80 -3.55 5.96
C ALA A 129 2.12 -4.23 4.76
N PHE A 130 1.14 -3.57 4.13
CA PHE A 130 0.57 -4.03 2.86
C PHE A 130 1.61 -4.08 1.75
N THR A 131 2.46 -3.05 1.61
CA THR A 131 3.46 -3.02 0.53
C THR A 131 4.50 -4.12 0.71
N ALA A 132 4.84 -4.51 1.95
CA ALA A 132 5.75 -5.63 2.24
C ALA A 132 5.23 -6.99 1.80
N THR A 133 3.92 -7.13 1.55
CA THR A 133 3.36 -8.36 0.97
C THR A 133 3.90 -8.65 -0.43
N SER A 134 4.58 -7.69 -1.06
CA SER A 134 5.19 -7.83 -2.38
C SER A 134 6.14 -9.02 -2.50
N ILE A 135 6.77 -9.43 -1.40
CA ILE A 135 7.66 -10.59 -1.38
C ILE A 135 6.94 -11.90 -1.67
N PHE A 136 5.64 -12.00 -1.34
CA PHE A 136 4.87 -13.24 -1.48
C PHE A 136 4.51 -13.56 -2.93
N TRP A 137 4.75 -12.66 -3.88
CA TRP A 137 4.61 -12.94 -5.32
C TRP A 137 5.57 -14.02 -5.84
N ILE A 138 6.53 -14.46 -5.02
CA ILE A 138 7.34 -15.65 -5.29
C ILE A 138 6.53 -16.95 -5.27
N PHE A 139 5.43 -16.99 -4.51
CA PHE A 139 4.59 -18.17 -4.42
C PHE A 139 3.54 -18.22 -5.55
N PRO A 140 3.11 -19.42 -5.98
CA PRO A 140 1.98 -19.55 -6.87
C PRO A 140 0.67 -19.08 -6.22
N ALA A 141 -0.30 -18.70 -7.06
CA ALA A 141 -1.66 -18.47 -6.60
C ALA A 141 -2.21 -19.72 -5.87
N PRO A 142 -3.01 -19.56 -4.80
CA PRO A 142 -3.64 -18.33 -4.31
C PRO A 142 -2.87 -17.57 -3.23
N ILE A 143 -1.66 -18.01 -2.85
CA ILE A 143 -0.91 -17.49 -1.70
C ILE A 143 -0.69 -15.96 -1.74
N PRO A 144 -0.25 -15.36 -2.86
CA PRO A 144 -0.07 -13.90 -2.92
C PRO A 144 -1.35 -13.11 -2.66
N LEU A 145 -2.50 -13.61 -3.13
CA LEU A 145 -3.80 -12.94 -2.95
C LEU A 145 -4.26 -12.98 -1.50
N PHE A 146 -4.06 -14.11 -0.84
CA PHE A 146 -4.33 -14.24 0.60
C PHE A 146 -3.46 -13.27 1.41
N MET A 147 -2.16 -13.21 1.11
CA MET A 147 -1.24 -12.32 1.82
C MET A 147 -1.56 -10.84 1.56
N LEU A 148 -1.99 -10.47 0.35
CA LEU A 148 -2.51 -9.13 0.06
C LEU A 148 -3.71 -8.76 0.93
N ALA A 149 -4.69 -9.66 1.06
CA ALA A 149 -5.88 -9.42 1.88
C ALA A 149 -5.51 -9.26 3.36
N VAL A 150 -4.66 -10.15 3.89
CA VAL A 150 -4.17 -10.07 5.28
C VAL A 150 -3.40 -8.76 5.51
N GLY A 151 -2.47 -8.42 4.61
CA GLY A 151 -1.69 -7.18 4.71
C GLY A 151 -2.55 -5.93 4.62
N PHE A 152 -3.63 -5.96 3.82
CA PHE A 152 -4.57 -4.85 3.69
C PHE A 152 -5.35 -4.64 4.99
N LEU A 153 -5.94 -5.71 5.52
CA LEU A 153 -6.68 -5.66 6.79
C LEU A 153 -5.79 -5.25 7.95
N TYR A 154 -4.56 -5.76 7.99
CA TYR A 154 -3.58 -5.39 9.02
C TYR A 154 -3.19 -3.91 8.93
N SER A 155 -2.99 -3.38 7.73
CA SER A 155 -2.71 -1.95 7.52
C SER A 155 -3.88 -1.06 7.95
N LEU A 156 -5.12 -1.49 7.69
CA LEU A 156 -6.31 -0.80 8.22
C LEU A 156 -6.36 -0.84 9.74
N HIS A 157 -6.04 -2.00 10.34
CA HIS A 157 -5.97 -2.14 11.79
C HIS A 157 -4.92 -1.20 12.41
N LEU A 158 -3.71 -1.11 11.83
CA LEU A 158 -2.68 -0.17 12.29
C LEU A 158 -3.14 1.29 12.19
N SER A 159 -3.81 1.64 11.07
CA SER A 159 -4.36 2.98 10.86
C SER A 159 -5.39 3.33 11.95
N TYR A 160 -6.31 2.40 12.22
CA TYR A 160 -7.33 2.54 13.26
C TYR A 160 -6.70 2.63 14.65
N PHE A 161 -5.79 1.72 14.99
CA PHE A 161 -5.11 1.68 16.28
C PHE A 161 -4.49 3.04 16.61
N TYR A 162 -3.75 3.61 15.65
CA TYR A 162 -3.14 4.91 15.82
C TYR A 162 -4.14 6.05 16.02
N LEU A 163 -5.18 6.11 15.18
CA LEU A 163 -6.21 7.14 15.27
C LEU A 163 -7.04 7.02 16.56
N SER A 164 -7.25 5.79 17.04
CA SER A 164 -7.94 5.54 18.31
C SER A 164 -7.13 6.05 19.51
N ILE A 165 -5.80 5.85 19.51
CA ILE A 165 -4.93 6.29 20.60
C ILE A 165 -4.67 7.80 20.57
N ARG A 166 -4.37 8.36 19.39
CA ARG A 166 -3.93 9.76 19.26
C ARG A 166 -5.06 10.76 19.06
N ARG A 167 -6.18 10.34 18.50
CA ARG A 167 -7.31 11.21 18.15
C ARG A 167 -8.65 10.73 18.74
N ALA A 168 -8.63 9.72 19.61
CA ALA A 168 -9.81 9.15 20.26
C ALA A 168 -10.90 8.71 19.27
N TRP A 169 -10.51 8.27 18.06
CA TRP A 169 -11.46 7.77 17.08
C TRP A 169 -12.11 6.47 17.57
N THR A 170 -13.43 6.41 17.52
CA THR A 170 -14.16 5.17 17.74
C THR A 170 -14.13 4.29 16.47
N SER A 171 -14.45 3.00 16.61
CA SER A 171 -14.61 2.11 15.45
C SER A 171 -15.63 2.63 14.44
N PHE A 172 -16.69 3.31 14.91
CA PHE A 172 -17.70 3.91 14.05
C PHE A 172 -17.13 5.09 13.26
N ASP A 173 -16.36 5.98 13.89
CA ASP A 173 -15.73 7.11 13.20
C ASP A 173 -14.81 6.63 12.08
N PHE A 174 -14.02 5.59 12.35
CA PHE A 174 -13.15 4.98 11.37
C PHE A 174 -13.93 4.34 10.22
N LEU A 175 -15.00 3.59 10.52
CA LEU A 175 -15.87 3.00 9.50
C LEU A 175 -16.54 4.08 8.62
N PHE A 176 -17.10 5.13 9.22
CA PHE A 176 -17.70 6.25 8.49
C PHE A 176 -16.68 6.97 7.62
N PHE A 177 -15.45 7.13 8.11
CA PHE A 177 -14.36 7.66 7.30
C PHE A 177 -14.07 6.78 6.09
N LEU A 178 -13.96 5.46 6.27
CA LEU A 178 -13.75 4.52 5.15
C LEU A 178 -14.90 4.58 4.14
N MET A 179 -16.15 4.68 4.59
CA MET A 179 -17.30 4.84 3.68
C MET A 179 -17.21 6.13 2.86
N LYS A 180 -16.80 7.25 3.47
CA LYS A 180 -16.57 8.52 2.76
C LYS A 180 -15.44 8.42 1.76
N VAL A 181 -14.36 7.71 2.10
CA VAL A 181 -13.24 7.44 1.19
C VAL A 181 -13.71 6.63 -0.01
N VAL A 182 -14.50 5.57 0.20
CA VAL A 182 -15.07 4.78 -0.89
C VAL A 182 -15.94 5.65 -1.78
N LEU A 183 -16.82 6.47 -1.20
CA LEU A 183 -17.65 7.41 -1.95
C LEU A 183 -16.81 8.40 -2.77
N PHE A 184 -15.74 8.94 -2.17
CA PHE A 184 -14.80 9.83 -2.85
C PHE A 184 -14.18 9.18 -4.10
N PHE A 185 -13.70 7.93 -3.99
CA PHE A 185 -13.15 7.23 -5.15
C PHE A 185 -14.20 6.85 -6.19
N LEU A 186 -15.43 6.49 -5.78
CA LEU A 186 -16.52 6.22 -6.71
C LEU A 186 -16.87 7.48 -7.54
N VAL A 187 -16.91 8.65 -6.89
CA VAL A 187 -17.11 9.93 -7.59
C VAL A 187 -15.92 10.26 -8.47
N LEU A 188 -14.68 10.01 -8.02
CA LEU A 188 -13.50 10.24 -8.85
C LEU A 188 -13.47 9.35 -10.10
N LEU A 189 -13.92 8.09 -10.00
CA LEU A 189 -14.02 7.15 -11.10
C LEU A 189 -15.19 7.44 -12.06
N SER A 190 -16.24 8.13 -11.60
CA SER A 190 -17.36 8.48 -12.47
C SER A 190 -16.96 9.47 -13.57
N ILE A 191 -15.97 10.34 -13.32
CA ILE A 191 -15.46 11.33 -14.27
C ILE A 191 -14.86 10.65 -15.53
N PRO A 192 -13.83 9.78 -15.44
CA PRO A 192 -13.28 9.12 -16.61
C PRO A 192 -14.29 8.18 -17.28
N LEU A 193 -15.18 7.54 -16.51
CA LEU A 193 -16.26 6.73 -17.08
C LEU A 193 -17.24 7.56 -17.89
N PHE A 194 -17.61 8.74 -17.40
CA PHE A 194 -18.45 9.68 -18.13
C PHE A 194 -17.78 10.16 -19.42
N LEU A 195 -16.50 10.55 -19.34
CA LEU A 195 -15.71 10.95 -20.52
C LEU A 195 -15.58 9.82 -21.55
N TYR A 196 -15.28 8.61 -21.10
CA TYR A 196 -15.21 7.43 -21.96
C TYR A 196 -16.54 7.19 -22.69
N ASN A 197 -17.66 7.26 -21.96
CA ASN A 197 -18.98 7.08 -22.56
C ASN A 197 -19.33 8.22 -23.53
N LEU A 198 -18.97 9.47 -23.22
CA LEU A 198 -19.18 10.61 -24.12
C LEU A 198 -18.40 10.42 -25.43
N VAL A 199 -17.10 10.10 -25.33
CA VAL A 199 -16.25 9.83 -26.49
C VAL A 199 -16.80 8.67 -27.32
N ARG A 200 -17.22 7.58 -26.66
CA ARG A 200 -17.84 6.43 -27.32
C ARG A 200 -19.11 6.82 -28.07
N THR A 201 -20.00 7.61 -27.47
CA THR A 201 -21.28 8.00 -28.09
C THR A 201 -21.12 9.04 -29.20
N VAL A 202 -20.06 9.86 -29.18
CA VAL A 202 -19.81 10.87 -30.23
C VAL A 202 -19.03 10.30 -31.41
N LEU A 203 -18.13 9.33 -31.17
CA LEU A 203 -17.28 8.74 -32.22
C LEU A 203 -17.85 7.47 -32.87
N PHE A 204 -18.83 6.81 -32.25
CA PHE A 204 -19.55 5.63 -32.79
C PHE A 204 -21.05 5.92 -32.89
#